data_AF-A0A7S1GLT5-F1
#
_entry.id   AF-A0A7S1GLT5-F1
#
_cell.length_a   1.000
_cell.length_b   1.000
_cell.length_c   1.000
_cell.angle_alpha   90.00
_cell.angle_beta   90.00
_cell.angle_gamma   90.00
#
_symmetry.space_group_name_H-M   'P 1'
#
loop_
_entity.id
_entity.type
_entity.pdbx_description
1 polymer ?
#
loop_
_entity_poly.entity_id
_entity_poly.type
_entity_poly.pdbx_seq_one_letter_code
_entity_poly.pdbx_strand_id
1 'polypeptide(L)'
;SLRQLEQEHLDRWQWWEDDSVNVLRNAGLLESVLGRQPPIPQEETVVQLDEFGRDIKSRHVLEMEKRNKQRRNIKQERQIRGDESDAHMSTTELEDLKERRTGLNNALHAALRELSDQYSSLPNLVALFDKWFAAFPDEYKQCYAGMSLADLASVLVQVQLCTSHHPLRWKKMQDESEGIPGTIELRNMSNVEENVEETPLYRMVDKVLIPAMEDVLQQNAFNLVSSKHSKSMSTFYRHVTLLLPKNSILVDKLNQQLVSYFRERLADLAIPVVKAGYGESLSAATADVQEALAYASGGQLYRIQTMVENLLADWAPVLGDLLVEVILDFVSSQFLFLLSSLRQTQPLTTSVFRS
;
A
#
# COMPACT_ATOMS: atom_id res chain seq x y z
N SER A 1 12.97 3.22 11.18
CA SER A 1 13.46 3.15 9.78
C SER A 1 12.37 3.69 8.86
N LEU A 2 12.64 4.02 7.58
CA LEU A 2 11.57 4.48 6.65
C LEU A 2 10.43 3.45 6.54
N ARG A 3 10.81 2.16 6.60
CA ARG A 3 9.90 1.02 6.70
C ARG A 3 8.95 1.07 7.90
N GLN A 4 9.43 1.48 9.08
CA GLN A 4 8.57 1.61 10.27
C GLN A 4 7.54 2.74 10.12
N LEU A 5 7.93 3.87 9.51
CA LEU A 5 7.03 5.02 9.32
C LEU A 5 5.91 4.73 8.31
N GLU A 6 6.20 3.97 7.24
CA GLU A 6 5.19 3.57 6.25
C GLU A 6 4.23 2.52 6.84
N GLN A 7 4.75 1.53 7.57
CA GLN A 7 3.94 0.56 8.32
C GLN A 7 3.01 1.27 9.32
N GLU A 8 3.55 2.20 10.12
CA GLU A 8 2.79 3.02 11.07
C GLU A 8 1.66 3.83 10.39
N HIS A 9 1.79 4.18 9.10
CA HIS A 9 0.75 4.90 8.38
C HIS A 9 -0.44 4.01 7.98
N LEU A 10 -0.21 2.73 7.70
CA LEU A 10 -1.32 1.78 7.45
C LEU A 10 -1.95 1.32 8.75
N ASP A 11 -1.14 1.06 9.78
CA ASP A 11 -1.62 0.71 11.12
C ASP A 11 -2.51 1.84 11.69
N ARG A 12 -2.24 3.11 11.34
CA ARG A 12 -3.09 4.26 11.70
C ARG A 12 -4.55 4.10 11.30
N TRP A 13 -4.84 3.51 10.14
CA TRP A 13 -6.23 3.29 9.70
C TRP A 13 -6.91 2.21 10.51
N GLN A 14 -6.20 1.11 10.74
CA GLN A 14 -6.69 0.01 11.58
C GLN A 14 -6.95 0.49 13.01
N TRP A 15 -6.07 1.34 13.55
CA TRP A 15 -6.31 1.97 14.85
C TRP A 15 -7.54 2.87 14.85
N TRP A 16 -7.80 3.59 13.77
CA TRP A 16 -8.98 4.45 13.70
C TRP A 16 -10.28 3.65 13.63
N GLU A 17 -10.27 2.52 12.92
CA GLU A 17 -11.34 1.53 12.94
C GLU A 17 -11.58 0.99 14.35
N ASP A 18 -10.51 0.51 14.99
CA ASP A 18 -10.58 -0.11 16.32
C ASP A 18 -11.03 0.89 17.39
N ASP A 19 -10.46 2.09 17.38
CA ASP A 19 -10.81 3.16 18.32
C ASP A 19 -12.28 3.58 18.13
N SER A 20 -12.74 3.74 16.89
CA SER A 20 -14.12 4.12 16.60
C SER A 20 -15.12 3.04 17.00
N VAL A 21 -14.82 1.78 16.70
CA VAL A 21 -15.64 0.64 17.12
C VAL A 21 -15.73 0.58 18.65
N ASN A 22 -14.61 0.76 19.35
CA ASN A 22 -14.58 0.74 20.81
C ASN A 22 -15.37 1.91 21.42
N VAL A 23 -15.21 3.13 20.90
CA VAL A 23 -15.96 4.31 21.36
C VAL A 23 -17.47 4.11 21.15
N LEU A 24 -17.89 3.66 19.97
CA LEU A 24 -19.30 3.43 19.67
C LEU A 24 -19.90 2.28 20.49
N ARG A 25 -19.12 1.23 20.75
CA ARG A 25 -19.51 0.11 21.61
C ARG A 25 -19.75 0.58 23.03
N ASN A 26 -18.80 1.32 23.60
CA ASN A 26 -18.88 1.83 24.98
C ASN A 26 -20.03 2.84 25.15
N ALA A 27 -20.35 3.59 24.09
CA ALA A 27 -21.50 4.49 24.07
C ALA A 27 -22.85 3.74 23.88
N GLY A 28 -22.82 2.42 23.66
CA GLY A 28 -24.02 1.63 23.37
C GLY A 28 -24.65 1.92 22.01
N LEU A 29 -23.93 2.61 21.11
CA LEU A 29 -24.39 3.06 19.79
C LEU A 29 -24.01 2.10 18.65
N LEU A 30 -23.09 1.17 18.90
CA LEU A 30 -22.70 0.14 17.93
C LEU A 30 -23.74 -0.97 17.87
N GLU A 31 -24.24 -1.26 16.67
CA GLU A 31 -25.15 -2.38 16.40
C GLU A 31 -24.38 -3.65 16.07
N SER A 32 -23.46 -3.56 15.11
CA SER A 32 -22.61 -4.66 14.67
C SER A 32 -21.33 -4.11 14.02
N VAL A 33 -20.39 -5.01 13.71
CA VAL A 33 -19.19 -4.69 12.92
C VAL A 33 -19.13 -5.69 11.78
N LEU A 34 -19.02 -5.22 10.54
CA LEU A 34 -18.78 -6.08 9.39
C LEU A 34 -17.28 -6.25 9.15
N GLY A 35 -16.90 -7.42 8.62
CA GLY A 35 -15.50 -7.76 8.35
C GLY A 35 -14.74 -8.11 9.62
N ARG A 36 -13.51 -7.58 9.74
CA ARG A 36 -12.65 -7.82 10.90
C ARG A 36 -13.32 -7.36 12.19
N GLN A 37 -13.21 -8.17 13.23
CA GLN A 37 -13.65 -7.78 14.58
C GLN A 37 -12.47 -7.16 15.34
N PRO A 38 -12.54 -5.86 15.70
CA PRO A 38 -11.52 -5.24 16.53
C PRO A 38 -11.36 -5.98 17.86
N PRO A 39 -10.13 -6.08 18.40
CA PRO A 39 -9.91 -6.69 19.69
C PRO A 39 -10.76 -5.97 20.73
N ILE A 40 -11.66 -6.72 21.37
CA ILE A 40 -12.47 -6.22 22.47
C ILE A 40 -11.53 -6.14 23.68
N PRO A 41 -11.38 -4.97 24.32
CA PRO A 41 -10.71 -4.91 25.62
C PRO A 41 -11.50 -5.84 26.56
N GLN A 42 -10.91 -6.97 26.96
CA GLN A 42 -11.62 -7.96 27.77
C GLN A 42 -12.13 -7.31 29.06
N GLU A 43 -13.45 -7.35 29.28
CA GLU A 43 -14.09 -6.98 30.55
C GLU A 43 -13.86 -8.05 31.64
N GLU A 44 -12.75 -8.80 31.60
CA GLU A 44 -12.45 -9.75 32.66
C GLU A 44 -12.23 -8.99 33.96
N THR A 45 -13.04 -9.28 34.97
CA THR A 45 -13.05 -8.69 36.31
C THR A 45 -11.75 -8.90 37.10
N VAL A 46 -10.76 -9.57 36.50
CA VAL A 46 -9.44 -9.81 37.07
C VAL A 46 -8.47 -8.74 36.56
N VAL A 47 -7.87 -7.99 37.48
CA VAL A 47 -6.80 -7.04 37.18
C VAL A 47 -5.61 -7.84 36.63
N GLN A 48 -5.41 -7.81 35.31
CA GLN A 48 -4.21 -8.37 34.69
C GLN A 48 -3.11 -7.31 34.76
N LEU A 49 -2.13 -7.58 35.62
CA LEU A 49 -0.94 -6.75 35.77
C LEU A 49 0.15 -7.24 34.81
N ASP A 50 0.85 -6.32 34.15
CA ASP A 50 2.05 -6.63 33.37
C ASP A 50 3.21 -7.10 34.27
N GLU A 51 4.33 -7.47 33.65
CA GLU A 51 5.56 -7.89 34.34
C GLU A 51 6.15 -6.81 35.29
N PHE A 52 5.63 -5.59 35.25
CA PHE A 52 5.98 -4.46 36.11
C PHE A 52 4.86 -4.03 37.08
N GLY A 53 3.79 -4.83 37.20
CA GLY A 53 2.69 -4.52 38.12
C GLY A 53 1.74 -3.41 37.64
N ARG A 54 1.71 -3.10 36.34
CA ARG A 54 0.80 -2.10 35.75
C ARG A 54 -0.39 -2.80 35.11
N ASP A 55 -1.59 -2.26 35.32
CA ASP A 55 -2.81 -2.78 34.69
C ASP A 55 -2.72 -2.70 33.16
N ILE A 56 -2.81 -3.85 32.49
CA ILE A 56 -2.78 -3.96 31.02
C ILE A 56 -3.94 -3.16 30.39
N LYS A 57 -5.07 -3.01 31.10
CA LYS A 57 -6.20 -2.18 30.67
C LYS A 57 -5.83 -0.69 30.63
N SER A 58 -5.05 -0.24 31.62
CA SER A 58 -4.53 1.13 31.66
C SER A 58 -3.68 1.42 30.43
N ARG A 59 -2.92 0.44 29.93
CA ARG A 59 -2.07 0.62 28.74
C ARG A 59 -2.89 0.81 27.46
N HIS A 60 -3.87 -0.04 27.18
CA HIS A 60 -4.67 0.08 25.95
C HIS A 60 -5.48 1.39 25.93
N VAL A 61 -6.07 1.76 27.06
CA VAL A 61 -6.81 3.04 27.20
C VAL A 61 -5.87 4.24 27.03
N LEU A 62 -4.67 4.19 27.62
CA LEU A 62 -3.67 5.25 27.51
C LEU A 62 -3.10 5.38 26.08
N GLU A 63 -2.90 4.25 25.38
CA GLU A 63 -2.49 4.25 23.97
C GLU A 63 -3.59 4.85 23.08
N MET A 64 -4.85 4.46 23.28
CA MET A 64 -6.00 5.05 22.59
C MET A 64 -6.11 6.56 22.86
N GLU A 65 -5.96 6.98 24.12
CA GLU A 65 -6.00 8.40 24.50
C GLU A 65 -4.85 9.19 23.85
N LYS A 66 -3.64 8.60 23.84
CA LYS A 66 -2.49 9.18 23.14
C LYS A 66 -2.76 9.36 21.65
N ARG A 67 -3.33 8.34 20.99
CA ARG A 67 -3.73 8.41 19.57
C ARG A 67 -4.80 9.48 19.33
N ASN A 68 -5.85 9.54 20.15
CA ASN A 68 -6.89 10.56 20.10
C ASN A 68 -6.31 11.98 20.23
N LYS A 69 -5.43 12.18 21.21
CA LYS A 69 -4.75 13.47 21.40
C LYS A 69 -3.90 13.87 20.20
N GLN A 70 -3.15 12.93 19.63
CA GLN A 70 -2.36 13.16 18.42
C GLN A 70 -3.26 13.55 17.23
N ARG A 71 -4.38 12.86 17.02
CA ARG A 71 -5.35 13.18 15.96
C ARG A 71 -5.91 14.60 16.10
N ARG A 72 -6.30 14.99 17.32
CA ARG A 72 -6.78 16.34 17.62
C ARG A 72 -5.73 17.41 17.34
N ASN A 73 -4.47 17.16 17.73
CA ASN A 73 -3.36 18.07 17.45
C ASN A 73 -3.16 18.27 15.94
N ILE A 74 -3.13 17.18 15.17
CA ILE A 74 -2.98 17.22 13.71
C ILE A 74 -4.15 17.99 13.06
N LYS A 75 -5.39 17.75 13.52
CA LYS A 75 -6.57 18.46 13.01
C LYS A 75 -6.53 19.95 13.33
N GLN A 76 -6.09 20.32 14.53
CA GLN A 76 -5.93 21.71 14.94
C GLN A 76 -4.84 22.43 14.12
N GLU A 77 -3.70 21.77 13.90
CA GLU A 77 -2.62 22.29 13.04
C GLU A 77 -3.11 22.58 11.62
N ARG A 78 -4.01 21.74 11.07
CA ARG A 78 -4.59 21.93 9.73
C ARG A 78 -5.63 23.03 9.67
N GLN A 79 -6.51 23.10 10.67
CA GLN A 79 -7.55 24.14 10.70
C GLN A 79 -6.95 25.55 10.73
N ILE A 80 -5.75 25.71 11.30
CA ILE A 80 -4.99 26.95 11.28
C ILE A 80 -4.44 27.26 9.87
N ARG A 81 -4.18 26.25 9.04
CA ARG A 81 -3.50 26.38 7.73
C ARG A 81 -4.42 26.31 6.52
N GLY A 82 -5.65 25.79 6.66
CA GLY A 82 -6.61 25.64 5.55
C GLY A 82 -6.22 24.56 4.53
N ASP A 83 -5.49 23.52 4.95
CA ASP A 83 -5.11 22.38 4.11
C ASP A 83 -5.89 21.13 4.54
N GLU A 84 -6.70 20.59 3.62
CA GLU A 84 -7.57 19.42 3.83
C GLU A 84 -6.99 18.13 3.23
N SER A 85 -5.71 18.11 2.84
CA SER A 85 -5.10 16.93 2.22
C SER A 85 -5.07 15.69 3.16
N ASP A 86 -5.41 14.53 2.59
CA ASP A 86 -5.52 13.16 3.16
C ASP A 86 -4.29 12.58 3.88
N ALA A 87 -3.24 13.33 4.17
CA ALA A 87 -2.06 12.78 4.81
C ALA A 87 -2.27 12.73 6.32
N HIS A 88 -2.50 11.59 6.97
CA HIS A 88 -2.63 11.44 8.44
C HIS A 88 -1.35 11.77 9.25
N MET A 89 -0.44 12.56 8.69
CA MET A 89 0.86 12.91 9.27
C MET A 89 0.86 14.37 9.74
N SER A 90 1.65 14.65 10.76
CA SER A 90 1.97 16.03 11.11
C SER A 90 2.90 16.64 10.06
N THR A 91 3.02 17.97 10.03
CA THR A 91 3.95 18.65 9.12
C THR A 91 5.40 18.26 9.40
N THR A 92 5.75 18.09 10.68
CA THR A 92 7.07 17.65 11.12
C THR A 92 7.36 16.23 10.64
N GLU A 93 6.41 15.30 10.78
CA GLU A 93 6.56 13.93 10.25
C GLU A 93 6.79 13.94 8.73
N LEU A 94 6.07 14.80 7.99
CA LEU A 94 6.22 14.94 6.55
C LEU A 94 7.60 15.53 6.17
N GLU A 95 8.09 16.51 6.92
CA GLU A 95 9.40 17.13 6.72
C GLU A 95 10.54 16.16 7.05
N ASP A 96 10.44 15.43 8.16
CA ASP A 96 11.40 14.39 8.55
C ASP A 96 11.49 13.28 7.48
N LEU A 97 10.34 12.86 6.94
CA LEU A 97 10.30 11.89 5.84
C LEU A 97 10.97 12.45 4.57
N LYS A 98 10.73 13.72 4.24
CA LYS A 98 11.38 14.38 3.10
C LYS A 98 12.89 14.45 3.30
N GLU A 99 13.37 14.87 4.47
CA GLU A 99 14.79 14.99 4.77
C GLU A 99 15.49 13.63 4.78
N ARG A 100 14.89 12.63 5.43
CA ARG A 100 15.43 11.27 5.41
C ARG A 100 15.53 10.73 3.99
N ARG A 101 14.54 11.04 3.15
CA ARG A 101 14.53 10.63 1.75
C ARG A 101 15.60 11.34 0.93
N THR A 102 15.81 12.64 1.12
CA THR A 102 16.91 13.34 0.43
C THR A 102 18.26 12.78 0.87
N GLY A 103 18.44 12.49 2.16
CA GLY A 103 19.64 11.83 2.69
C GLY A 103 19.92 10.47 2.04
N LEU A 104 18.92 9.60 1.96
CA LEU A 104 19.05 8.29 1.30
C LEU A 104 19.38 8.41 -0.19
N ASN A 105 18.72 9.32 -0.90
CA ASN A 105 18.98 9.53 -2.32
C ASN A 105 20.41 10.04 -2.56
N ASN A 106 20.90 10.93 -1.70
CA ASN A 106 22.28 11.43 -1.76
C ASN A 106 23.30 10.31 -1.49
N ALA A 107 23.05 9.46 -0.49
CA ALA A 107 23.90 8.31 -0.19
C ALA A 107 23.93 7.31 -1.36
N LEU A 108 22.78 7.07 -2.00
CA LEU A 108 22.69 6.22 -3.18
C LEU A 108 23.48 6.78 -4.36
N HIS A 109 23.37 8.09 -4.62
CA HIS A 109 24.16 8.75 -5.67
C HIS A 109 25.67 8.74 -5.35
N ALA A 110 26.06 8.83 -4.08
CA ALA A 110 27.46 8.71 -3.69
C ALA A 110 27.98 7.29 -3.98
N ALA A 111 27.24 6.25 -3.59
CA ALA A 111 27.60 4.86 -3.88
C ALA A 111 27.69 4.58 -5.39
N LEU A 112 26.75 5.12 -6.19
CA LEU A 112 26.79 4.99 -7.66
C LEU A 112 27.98 5.70 -8.31
N ARG A 113 28.46 6.81 -7.73
CA ARG A 113 29.66 7.51 -8.23
C ARG A 113 30.96 6.77 -7.93
N GLU A 114 30.96 5.90 -6.92
CA GLU A 114 32.12 5.07 -6.58
C GLU A 114 32.22 3.82 -7.47
N LEU A 115 31.13 3.41 -8.11
CA LEU A 115 31.10 2.35 -9.12
C LEU A 115 31.72 2.84 -10.44
N SER A 116 32.40 1.95 -11.16
CA SER A 116 32.87 2.28 -12.50
C SER A 116 31.70 2.48 -13.45
N ASP A 117 31.87 3.36 -14.44
CA ASP A 117 30.82 3.70 -15.41
C ASP A 117 30.26 2.46 -16.14
N GLN A 118 31.05 1.39 -16.24
CA GLN A 118 30.65 0.15 -16.90
C GLN A 118 29.63 -0.66 -16.08
N TYR A 119 29.58 -0.46 -14.76
CA TYR A 119 28.66 -1.14 -13.85
C TYR A 119 27.58 -0.20 -13.29
N SER A 120 27.60 1.09 -13.63
CA SER A 120 26.67 2.08 -13.05
C SER A 120 25.33 2.18 -13.78
N SER A 121 25.18 1.53 -14.95
CA SER A 121 23.94 1.50 -15.71
C SER A 121 23.69 0.14 -16.35
N LEU A 122 22.40 -0.20 -16.49
CA LEU A 122 21.98 -1.47 -17.07
C LEU A 122 22.46 -1.65 -18.53
N PRO A 123 22.40 -0.63 -19.42
CA PRO A 123 22.95 -0.75 -20.78
C PRO A 123 24.44 -1.05 -20.83
N ASN A 124 25.22 -0.43 -19.95
CA ASN A 124 26.66 -0.65 -19.90
C ASN A 124 26.99 -2.05 -19.41
N LEU A 125 26.25 -2.53 -18.40
CA LEU A 125 26.39 -3.89 -17.88
C LEU A 125 26.05 -4.92 -18.95
N VAL A 126 24.95 -4.71 -19.68
CA VAL A 126 24.54 -5.56 -20.81
C VAL A 126 25.63 -5.61 -21.87
N ALA A 127 26.13 -4.46 -22.33
CA ALA A 127 27.17 -4.40 -23.35
C ALA A 127 28.49 -5.06 -22.91
N LEU A 128 28.77 -5.06 -21.60
CA LEU A 128 29.92 -5.77 -21.02
C LEU A 128 29.74 -7.29 -21.11
N PHE A 129 28.56 -7.80 -20.77
CA PHE A 129 28.25 -9.23 -20.83
C PHE A 129 28.14 -9.73 -22.28
N ASP A 130 27.63 -8.92 -23.22
CA ASP A 130 27.61 -9.27 -24.65
C ASP A 130 29.03 -9.42 -25.21
N LYS A 131 29.95 -8.51 -24.83
CA LYS A 131 31.37 -8.61 -25.20
C LYS A 131 32.02 -9.86 -24.61
N TRP A 132 31.69 -10.19 -23.36
CA TRP A 132 32.21 -11.38 -22.70
C TRP A 132 31.70 -12.65 -23.38
N PHE A 133 30.41 -12.74 -23.68
CA PHE A 133 29.81 -13.86 -24.40
C PHE A 133 30.44 -14.05 -25.79
N ALA A 134 30.64 -12.96 -26.54
CA ALA A 134 31.25 -13.01 -27.87
C ALA A 134 32.72 -13.47 -27.84
N ALA A 135 33.46 -13.12 -26.79
CA ALA A 135 34.87 -13.47 -26.66
C ALA A 135 35.10 -14.87 -26.08
N PHE A 136 34.25 -15.32 -25.15
CA PHE A 136 34.45 -16.56 -24.39
C PHE A 136 33.13 -17.32 -24.14
N PRO A 137 32.49 -17.87 -25.18
CA PRO A 137 31.15 -18.44 -25.08
C PRO A 137 31.05 -19.68 -24.17
N ASP A 138 32.06 -20.56 -24.17
CA ASP A 138 32.05 -21.78 -23.36
C ASP A 138 32.28 -21.49 -21.87
N GLU A 139 33.19 -20.55 -21.57
CA GLU A 139 33.46 -20.07 -20.20
C GLU A 139 32.27 -19.26 -19.67
N TYR A 140 31.64 -18.45 -20.52
CA TYR A 140 30.42 -17.72 -20.17
C TYR A 140 29.33 -18.69 -19.70
N LYS A 141 29.06 -19.77 -20.45
CA LYS A 141 28.07 -20.78 -20.07
C LYS A 141 28.40 -21.49 -18.74
N GLN A 142 29.67 -21.72 -18.45
CA GLN A 142 30.11 -22.33 -17.19
C GLN A 142 30.02 -21.35 -15.99
N CYS A 143 30.34 -20.07 -16.20
CA CYS A 143 30.36 -19.04 -15.16
C CYS A 143 28.99 -18.39 -14.90
N TYR A 144 28.06 -18.45 -15.88
CA TYR A 144 26.72 -17.88 -15.76
C TYR A 144 25.90 -18.49 -14.61
N ALA A 145 26.32 -19.65 -14.09
CA ALA A 145 25.71 -20.30 -12.92
C ALA A 145 26.07 -19.67 -11.57
N GLY A 146 27.13 -18.84 -11.48
CA GLY A 146 27.68 -18.35 -10.20
C GLY A 146 27.65 -16.83 -9.97
N MET A 147 27.73 -16.01 -11.03
CA MET A 147 27.52 -14.56 -10.98
C MET A 147 26.83 -14.13 -12.28
N SER A 148 25.51 -14.14 -12.25
CA SER A 148 24.74 -13.93 -13.47
C SER A 148 24.62 -12.42 -13.76
N LEU A 149 24.51 -12.07 -15.04
CA LEU A 149 24.04 -10.74 -15.46
C LEU A 149 22.77 -10.37 -14.69
N ALA A 150 21.92 -11.34 -14.36
CA ALA A 150 20.71 -11.13 -13.59
C ALA A 150 20.97 -10.68 -12.14
N ASP A 151 22.05 -11.11 -11.48
CA ASP A 151 22.39 -10.69 -10.12
C ASP A 151 22.91 -9.24 -10.09
N LEU A 152 23.74 -8.86 -11.06
CA LEU A 152 24.22 -7.49 -11.19
C LEU A 152 23.12 -6.55 -11.71
N ALA A 153 22.31 -7.01 -12.66
CA ALA A 153 21.11 -6.31 -13.10
C ALA A 153 20.10 -6.19 -11.97
N SER A 154 20.00 -7.16 -11.06
CA SER A 154 19.14 -7.09 -9.87
C SER A 154 19.48 -5.88 -9.02
N VAL A 155 20.77 -5.70 -8.69
CA VAL A 155 21.24 -4.56 -7.91
C VAL A 155 20.96 -3.26 -8.66
N LEU A 156 21.24 -3.20 -9.96
CA LEU A 156 20.99 -1.98 -10.73
C LEU A 156 19.51 -1.65 -10.89
N VAL A 157 18.67 -2.65 -11.09
CA VAL A 157 17.22 -2.50 -11.08
C VAL A 157 16.79 -2.03 -9.71
N GLN A 158 17.22 -2.63 -8.61
CA GLN A 158 16.89 -2.15 -7.26
C GLN A 158 17.33 -0.71 -7.03
N VAL A 159 18.53 -0.33 -7.46
CA VAL A 159 19.04 1.04 -7.38
C VAL A 159 18.21 1.98 -8.26
N GLN A 160 17.82 1.53 -9.45
CA GLN A 160 16.96 2.27 -10.38
C GLN A 160 15.54 2.39 -9.84
N LEU A 161 15.01 1.36 -9.18
CA LEU A 161 13.76 1.41 -8.45
C LEU A 161 13.91 2.42 -7.31
N CYS A 162 14.98 2.40 -6.51
CA CYS A 162 15.19 3.36 -5.42
C CYS A 162 15.39 4.82 -5.89
N THR A 163 16.07 5.05 -7.01
CA THR A 163 16.29 6.40 -7.60
C THR A 163 15.06 6.90 -8.35
N SER A 164 14.34 6.01 -9.05
CA SER A 164 13.17 6.35 -9.87
C SER A 164 11.87 6.34 -9.07
N HIS A 165 11.80 5.66 -7.92
CA HIS A 165 10.56 5.47 -7.18
C HIS A 165 10.44 6.46 -6.03
N HIS A 166 9.60 7.46 -6.28
CA HIS A 166 8.43 7.56 -5.44
C HIS A 166 7.24 7.08 -6.27
N PRO A 167 6.27 6.36 -5.67
CA PRO A 167 4.92 6.21 -6.20
C PRO A 167 4.27 7.51 -6.76
N LEU A 168 4.72 8.69 -6.32
CA LEU A 168 4.18 10.01 -6.65
C LEU A 168 4.83 10.67 -7.88
N ARG A 169 5.91 10.11 -8.44
CA ARG A 169 6.66 10.74 -9.55
C ARG A 169 6.49 10.08 -10.91
N TRP A 170 5.73 9.00 -10.98
CA TRP A 170 5.37 8.31 -12.23
C TRP A 170 4.39 9.07 -13.13
N LYS A 171 3.90 10.23 -12.68
CA LYS A 171 3.12 11.15 -13.51
C LYS A 171 3.87 11.68 -14.74
N LYS A 172 5.22 11.57 -14.77
CA LYS A 172 6.04 11.89 -15.95
C LYS A 172 6.31 10.72 -16.90
N MET A 173 6.02 9.47 -16.50
CA MET A 173 6.03 8.29 -17.39
C MET A 173 4.72 8.14 -18.18
N GLN A 174 3.85 9.16 -18.08
CA GLN A 174 2.55 9.22 -18.71
C GLN A 174 2.62 9.65 -20.18
N ASP A 175 3.75 10.24 -20.60
CA ASP A 175 4.06 10.37 -22.03
C ASP A 175 4.51 9.01 -22.55
N GLU A 176 3.74 8.49 -23.50
CA GLU A 176 3.67 7.09 -23.97
C GLU A 176 4.95 6.52 -24.59
N SER A 177 6.11 7.17 -24.44
CA SER A 177 7.38 6.77 -25.07
C SER A 177 8.46 6.27 -24.12
N GLU A 178 8.39 6.58 -22.82
CA GLU A 178 9.43 6.23 -21.85
C GLU A 178 8.85 5.30 -20.79
N GLY A 179 8.85 4.00 -21.08
CA GLY A 179 8.67 2.97 -20.06
C GLY A 179 9.70 3.11 -18.94
N ILE A 180 9.64 2.26 -17.91
CA ILE A 180 10.67 2.20 -16.87
C ILE A 180 12.04 2.19 -17.56
N PRO A 181 12.94 3.18 -17.34
CA PRO A 181 14.25 3.16 -17.98
C PRO A 181 14.93 1.83 -17.62
N GLY A 182 15.44 1.10 -18.61
CA GLY A 182 15.79 -0.31 -18.48
C GLY A 182 14.82 -1.28 -19.17
N THR A 183 13.50 -1.06 -19.13
CA THR A 183 12.52 -2.03 -19.71
C THR A 183 12.49 -2.05 -21.23
N ILE A 184 12.70 -0.91 -21.90
CA ILE A 184 12.84 -0.86 -23.36
C ILE A 184 14.16 -1.54 -23.79
N GLU A 185 15.22 -1.33 -23.02
CA GLU A 185 16.55 -1.92 -23.27
C GLU A 185 16.54 -3.43 -23.03
N LEU A 186 15.92 -3.89 -21.94
CA LEU A 186 15.69 -5.29 -21.60
C LEU A 186 14.77 -6.00 -22.61
N ARG A 187 13.72 -5.31 -23.10
CA ARG A 187 12.86 -5.82 -24.17
C ARG A 187 13.62 -6.01 -25.48
N ASN A 188 14.54 -5.11 -25.81
CA ASN A 188 15.41 -5.27 -26.97
C ASN A 188 16.35 -6.49 -26.84
N MET A 189 16.72 -6.90 -25.61
CA MET A 189 17.47 -8.15 -25.37
C MET A 189 16.63 -9.42 -25.56
N SER A 190 15.30 -9.34 -25.40
CA SER A 190 14.40 -10.50 -25.47
C SER A 190 14.06 -10.99 -26.89
N ASN A 191 14.48 -10.26 -27.93
CA ASN A 191 14.24 -10.63 -29.33
C ASN A 191 15.10 -11.81 -29.83
N VAL A 192 15.91 -12.45 -28.97
CA VAL A 192 16.98 -13.34 -29.43
C VAL A 192 16.69 -14.84 -29.31
N GLU A 193 15.73 -15.35 -28.51
CA GLU A 193 15.60 -16.83 -28.37
C GLU A 193 14.16 -17.37 -28.27
N GLU A 194 13.90 -18.46 -29.00
CA GLU A 194 12.64 -19.22 -29.07
C GLU A 194 12.30 -19.99 -27.76
N ASN A 195 13.20 -20.02 -26.76
CA ASN A 195 12.97 -20.60 -25.44
C ASN A 195 12.86 -19.50 -24.37
N VAL A 196 11.64 -19.00 -24.15
CA VAL A 196 11.35 -17.82 -23.35
C VAL A 196 11.63 -18.01 -21.84
N GLU A 197 11.63 -19.26 -21.35
CA GLU A 197 11.74 -19.60 -19.92
C GLU A 197 13.16 -19.50 -19.33
N GLU A 198 14.21 -19.41 -20.16
CA GLU A 198 15.60 -19.28 -19.69
C GLU A 198 16.25 -17.91 -20.02
N THR A 199 15.48 -16.95 -20.52
CA THR A 199 16.04 -15.65 -20.84
C THR A 199 16.53 -14.92 -19.57
N PRO A 200 17.64 -14.16 -19.63
CA PRO A 200 18.12 -13.34 -18.52
C PRO A 200 17.04 -12.40 -17.97
N LEU A 201 16.16 -11.92 -18.84
CA LEU A 201 15.00 -11.09 -18.49
C LEU A 201 13.99 -11.85 -17.63
N TYR A 202 13.64 -13.08 -18.02
CA TYR A 202 12.74 -13.93 -17.24
C TYR A 202 13.30 -14.20 -15.83
N ARG A 203 14.60 -14.51 -15.74
CA ARG A 203 15.28 -14.71 -14.44
C ARG A 203 15.30 -13.44 -13.60
N MET A 204 15.52 -12.28 -14.21
CA MET A 204 15.49 -11.00 -13.50
C MET A 204 14.07 -10.67 -13.00
N VAL A 205 13.03 -10.94 -13.79
CA VAL A 205 11.65 -10.75 -13.33
C VAL A 205 11.33 -11.70 -12.17
N ASP A 206 11.67 -12.99 -12.29
CA ASP A 206 11.44 -14.02 -11.27
C ASP A 206 12.21 -13.77 -9.97
N LYS A 207 13.50 -13.43 -10.05
CA LYS A 207 14.39 -13.34 -8.88
C LYS A 207 14.46 -11.95 -8.25
N VAL A 208 14.00 -10.91 -8.95
CA VAL A 208 14.17 -9.53 -8.51
C VAL A 208 12.84 -8.81 -8.43
N LEU A 209 12.15 -8.67 -9.56
CA LEU A 209 10.97 -7.81 -9.64
C LEU A 209 9.79 -8.41 -8.89
N ILE A 210 9.55 -9.71 -9.02
CA ILE A 210 8.48 -10.40 -8.29
C ILE A 210 8.75 -10.38 -6.78
N PRO A 211 9.92 -10.79 -6.26
CA PRO A 211 10.22 -10.67 -4.84
C PRO A 211 10.15 -9.23 -4.32
N ALA A 212 10.54 -8.23 -5.11
CA ALA A 212 10.40 -6.83 -4.71
C ALA A 212 8.92 -6.40 -4.61
N MET A 213 8.06 -6.86 -5.53
CA MET A 213 6.61 -6.66 -5.42
C MET A 213 6.02 -7.40 -4.23
N GLU A 214 6.40 -8.66 -4.03
CA GLU A 214 6.01 -9.47 -2.87
C GLU A 214 6.38 -8.75 -1.57
N ASP A 215 7.60 -8.21 -1.47
CA ASP A 215 8.07 -7.46 -0.29
C ASP A 215 7.20 -6.21 -0.03
N VAL A 216 6.88 -5.45 -1.08
CA VAL A 216 6.00 -4.27 -0.96
C VAL A 216 4.58 -4.66 -0.52
N LEU A 217 4.05 -5.77 -1.02
CA LEU A 217 2.72 -6.27 -0.66
C LEU A 217 2.70 -6.84 0.78
N GLN A 218 3.69 -7.66 1.15
CA GLN A 218 3.79 -8.27 2.48
C GLN A 218 4.06 -7.26 3.59
N GLN A 219 4.81 -6.19 3.29
CA GLN A 219 5.05 -5.10 4.23
C GLN A 219 3.85 -4.15 4.36
N ASN A 220 2.70 -4.48 3.77
CA ASN A 220 1.49 -3.65 3.75
C ASN A 220 1.66 -2.25 3.16
N ALA A 221 2.81 -1.91 2.60
CA ALA A 221 3.15 -0.54 2.17
C ALA A 221 2.22 0.00 1.07
N PHE A 222 1.40 -0.86 0.45
CA PHE A 222 0.44 -0.50 -0.57
C PHE A 222 -0.94 -0.11 0.00
N ASN A 223 -1.20 1.20 0.06
CA ASN A 223 -2.48 1.77 0.50
C ASN A 223 -3.51 1.83 -0.64
N LEU A 224 -4.59 1.04 -0.52
CA LEU A 224 -5.72 0.99 -1.47
C LEU A 224 -6.54 2.29 -1.56
N VAL A 225 -6.49 3.15 -0.55
CA VAL A 225 -7.19 4.45 -0.55
C VAL A 225 -6.43 5.48 -1.38
N SER A 226 -5.11 5.35 -1.48
CA SER A 226 -4.28 6.31 -2.20
C SER A 226 -4.38 6.06 -3.71
N SER A 227 -5.17 6.86 -4.42
CA SER A 227 -5.25 6.80 -5.88
C SER A 227 -3.90 6.98 -6.54
N LYS A 228 -2.99 7.71 -5.89
CA LYS A 228 -1.63 7.89 -6.38
C LYS A 228 -0.82 6.61 -6.27
N HIS A 229 -0.90 5.87 -5.15
CA HIS A 229 -0.24 4.57 -4.99
C HIS A 229 -0.86 3.54 -5.93
N SER A 230 -2.20 3.53 -6.06
CA SER A 230 -2.93 2.59 -6.91
C SER A 230 -2.50 2.67 -8.37
N LYS A 231 -2.64 3.85 -8.99
CA LYS A 231 -2.18 4.14 -10.37
C LYS A 231 -0.72 3.78 -10.58
N SER A 232 0.07 4.11 -9.58
CA SER A 232 1.49 3.92 -9.56
C SER A 232 1.81 2.43 -9.67
N MET A 233 1.33 1.64 -8.72
CA MET A 233 1.63 0.22 -8.65
C MET A 233 1.01 -0.56 -9.81
N SER A 234 -0.18 -0.19 -10.29
CA SER A 234 -0.79 -0.84 -11.46
C SER A 234 -0.01 -0.56 -12.75
N THR A 235 0.54 0.66 -12.90
CA THR A 235 1.44 1.00 -14.02
C THR A 235 2.73 0.19 -13.96
N PHE A 236 3.32 0.06 -12.78
CA PHE A 236 4.51 -0.78 -12.58
C PHE A 236 4.23 -2.24 -12.94
N TYR A 237 3.15 -2.81 -12.42
CA TYR A 237 2.68 -4.16 -12.77
C TYR A 237 2.54 -4.32 -14.29
N ARG A 238 1.91 -3.36 -14.97
CA ARG A 238 1.73 -3.39 -16.43
C ARG A 238 3.07 -3.41 -17.17
N HIS A 239 4.06 -2.68 -16.69
CA HIS A 239 5.40 -2.73 -17.28
C HIS A 239 6.08 -4.08 -17.04
N VAL A 240 5.94 -4.66 -15.85
CA VAL A 240 6.51 -5.99 -15.54
C VAL A 240 5.87 -7.07 -16.41
N THR A 241 4.54 -7.05 -16.57
CA THR A 241 3.85 -8.06 -17.39
C THR A 241 4.14 -7.92 -18.88
N LEU A 242 4.46 -6.71 -19.37
CA LEU A 242 4.95 -6.51 -20.75
C LEU A 242 6.31 -7.16 -21.02
N LEU A 243 7.10 -7.46 -19.98
CA LEU A 243 8.39 -8.16 -20.09
C LEU A 243 8.23 -9.69 -20.10
N LEU A 244 7.03 -10.18 -19.78
CA LEU A 244 6.76 -11.60 -19.66
C LEU A 244 5.89 -12.10 -20.83
N PRO A 245 6.03 -13.37 -21.25
CA PRO A 245 5.10 -13.96 -22.19
C PRO A 245 3.68 -14.02 -21.58
N LYS A 246 2.66 -13.88 -22.43
CA LYS A 246 1.25 -13.74 -22.03
C LYS A 246 0.68 -14.91 -21.20
N ASN A 247 1.31 -16.08 -21.25
CA ASN A 247 0.92 -17.29 -20.49
C ASN A 247 2.04 -17.73 -19.53
N SER A 248 2.83 -16.78 -19.02
CA SER A 248 3.89 -17.10 -18.07
C SER A 248 3.30 -17.52 -16.73
N ILE A 249 3.79 -18.62 -16.17
CA ILE A 249 3.51 -19.05 -14.79
C ILE A 249 3.82 -17.92 -13.79
N LEU A 250 4.79 -17.05 -14.10
CA LEU A 250 5.12 -15.90 -13.26
C LEU A 250 4.02 -14.83 -13.25
N VAL A 251 3.35 -14.60 -14.38
CA VAL A 251 2.20 -13.68 -14.44
C VAL A 251 1.05 -14.24 -13.63
N ASP A 252 0.77 -15.55 -13.75
CA ASP A 252 -0.28 -16.20 -12.97
C ASP A 252 0.01 -16.14 -11.47
N LYS A 253 1.26 -16.41 -11.05
CA LYS A 253 1.70 -16.27 -9.66
C LYS A 253 1.51 -14.84 -9.15
N LEU A 254 1.93 -13.85 -9.94
CA LEU A 254 1.80 -12.43 -9.58
C LEU A 254 0.33 -12.00 -9.47
N ASN A 255 -0.52 -12.46 -10.39
CA ASN A 255 -1.96 -12.22 -10.36
C ASN A 255 -2.59 -12.78 -9.09
N GLN A 256 -2.29 -14.04 -8.77
CA GLN A 256 -2.81 -14.70 -7.57
C GLN A 256 -2.37 -13.96 -6.30
N GLN A 257 -1.13 -13.49 -6.23
CA GLN A 257 -0.63 -12.73 -5.09
C GLN A 257 -1.33 -11.39 -4.92
N LEU A 258 -1.50 -10.61 -5.99
CA LEU A 258 -2.21 -9.34 -5.95
C LEU A 258 -3.68 -9.53 -5.58
N VAL A 259 -4.34 -10.53 -6.18
CA VAL A 259 -5.74 -10.87 -5.89
C VAL A 259 -5.90 -11.32 -4.44
N SER A 260 -4.99 -12.16 -3.92
CA SER A 260 -4.98 -12.55 -2.51
C SER A 260 -4.80 -11.34 -1.61
N TYR A 261 -3.84 -10.47 -1.92
CA TYR A 261 -3.60 -9.24 -1.17
C TYR A 261 -4.84 -8.34 -1.13
N PHE A 262 -5.51 -8.11 -2.28
CA PHE A 262 -6.72 -7.30 -2.31
C PHE A 262 -7.86 -7.93 -1.50
N ARG A 263 -8.06 -9.25 -1.64
CA ARG A 263 -9.07 -9.98 -0.87
C ARG A 263 -8.80 -9.89 0.62
N GLU A 264 -7.56 -10.11 1.06
CA GLU A 264 -7.15 -10.01 2.46
C GLU A 264 -7.35 -8.59 2.98
N ARG A 265 -6.92 -7.55 2.24
CA ARG A 265 -7.05 -6.16 2.68
C ARG A 265 -8.49 -5.68 2.76
N LEU A 266 -9.35 -6.13 1.85
CA LEU A 266 -10.78 -5.83 1.91
C LEU A 266 -11.48 -6.59 3.05
N ALA A 267 -11.04 -7.82 3.36
CA ALA A 267 -11.54 -8.60 4.49
C ALA A 267 -11.08 -8.06 5.86
N ASP A 268 -9.90 -7.43 5.91
CA ASP A 268 -9.27 -6.88 7.11
C ASP A 268 -9.93 -5.56 7.59
N LEU A 269 -10.86 -5.00 6.81
CA LEU A 269 -11.63 -3.81 7.19
C LEU A 269 -12.60 -4.14 8.34
N ALA A 270 -12.56 -3.35 9.41
CA ALA A 270 -13.61 -3.33 10.43
C ALA A 270 -14.58 -2.19 10.16
N ILE A 271 -15.80 -2.52 9.71
CA ILE A 271 -16.82 -1.54 9.33
C ILE A 271 -17.86 -1.43 10.47
N PRO A 272 -17.83 -0.36 11.30
CA PRO A 272 -18.82 -0.16 12.34
C PRO A 272 -20.21 0.14 11.75
N VAL A 273 -21.22 -0.58 12.21
CA VAL A 273 -22.63 -0.31 11.92
C VAL A 273 -23.29 0.33 13.14
N VAL A 274 -23.82 1.53 12.97
CA VAL A 274 -24.43 2.32 14.04
C VAL A 274 -25.92 1.99 14.16
N LYS A 275 -26.42 1.85 15.39
CA LYS A 275 -27.85 1.58 15.67
C LYS A 275 -28.74 2.68 15.10
N ALA A 276 -29.87 2.31 14.50
CA ALA A 276 -30.88 3.26 14.04
C ALA A 276 -31.40 4.16 15.19
N GLY A 277 -31.70 5.43 14.88
CA GLY A 277 -32.31 6.37 15.84
C GLY A 277 -31.35 7.10 16.78
N TYR A 278 -30.04 7.00 16.59
CA TYR A 278 -29.02 7.68 17.42
C TYR A 278 -29.02 9.22 17.35
N GLY A 279 -29.86 9.82 16.49
CA GLY A 279 -29.92 11.28 16.29
C GLY A 279 -30.29 12.06 17.54
N GLU A 280 -31.10 11.50 18.43
CA GLU A 280 -31.45 12.12 19.72
C GLU A 280 -30.27 12.10 20.72
N SER A 281 -29.33 11.17 20.55
CA SER A 281 -28.14 11.03 21.39
C SER A 281 -26.97 11.92 20.94
N LEU A 282 -27.06 12.58 19.77
CA LEU A 282 -25.96 13.32 19.17
C LEU A 282 -25.61 14.64 19.90
N SER A 283 -26.62 15.31 20.46
CA SER A 283 -26.48 16.62 21.08
C SER A 283 -25.84 16.57 22.47
N ALA A 284 -25.93 15.43 23.15
CA ALA A 284 -25.31 15.15 24.45
C ALA A 284 -24.05 14.27 24.35
N ALA A 285 -23.68 13.83 23.15
CA ALA A 285 -22.52 12.98 22.91
C ALA A 285 -21.21 13.73 23.18
N THR A 286 -20.21 13.01 23.70
CA THR A 286 -18.86 13.54 23.85
C THR A 286 -18.23 13.78 22.47
N ALA A 287 -17.20 14.63 22.41
CA ALA A 287 -16.48 14.91 21.17
C ALA A 287 -15.93 13.62 20.50
N ASP A 288 -15.49 12.65 21.31
CA ASP A 288 -15.00 11.35 20.83
C ASP A 288 -16.10 10.51 20.17
N VAL A 289 -17.30 10.51 20.75
CA VAL A 289 -18.45 9.78 20.18
C VAL A 289 -18.90 10.45 18.88
N GLN A 290 -18.90 11.78 18.81
CA GLN A 290 -19.22 12.51 17.58
C GLN A 290 -18.21 12.23 16.47
N GLU A 291 -16.91 12.19 16.77
CA GLU A 291 -15.86 11.83 15.81
C GLU A 291 -16.02 10.39 15.31
N ALA A 292 -16.24 9.44 16.21
CA ALA A 292 -16.44 8.04 15.85
C ALA A 292 -17.71 7.82 15.00
N LEU A 293 -18.79 8.57 15.27
CA LEU A 293 -20.01 8.56 14.46
C LEU A 293 -19.77 9.16 13.06
N ALA A 294 -19.06 10.28 12.98
CA ALA A 294 -18.73 10.92 11.70
C ALA A 294 -17.86 9.99 10.83
N TYR A 295 -16.94 9.26 11.45
CA TYR A 295 -16.17 8.23 10.78
C TYR A 295 -17.06 7.08 10.29
N ALA A 296 -17.82 6.45 11.19
CA ALA A 296 -18.61 5.26 10.87
C ALA A 296 -19.64 5.51 9.76
N SER A 297 -20.16 6.73 9.67
CA SER A 297 -21.17 7.10 8.67
C SER A 297 -20.58 7.64 7.37
N GLY A 298 -19.78 8.71 7.44
CA GLY A 298 -19.26 9.40 6.25
C GLY A 298 -17.86 8.96 5.86
N GLY A 299 -16.93 8.95 6.81
CA GLY A 299 -15.52 8.67 6.54
C GLY A 299 -15.28 7.26 6.00
N GLN A 300 -15.95 6.26 6.56
CA GLN A 300 -15.80 4.88 6.14
C GLN A 300 -16.43 4.62 4.77
N LEU A 301 -17.58 5.25 4.47
CA LEU A 301 -18.19 5.16 3.14
C LEU A 301 -17.27 5.77 2.08
N TYR A 302 -16.75 6.97 2.34
CA TYR A 302 -15.79 7.63 1.44
C TYR A 302 -14.55 6.77 1.21
N ARG A 303 -14.00 6.18 2.28
CA ARG A 303 -12.83 5.31 2.19
C ARG A 303 -13.09 4.07 1.33
N ILE A 304 -14.21 3.37 1.58
CA ILE A 304 -14.56 2.17 0.82
C ILE A 304 -14.83 2.52 -0.64
N GLN A 305 -15.56 3.61 -0.90
CA GLN A 305 -15.79 4.11 -2.25
C GLN A 305 -14.46 4.35 -2.98
N THR A 306 -13.54 5.09 -2.36
CA THR A 306 -12.22 5.38 -2.94
C THR A 306 -11.41 4.11 -3.19
N MET A 307 -11.43 3.13 -2.28
CA MET A 307 -10.77 1.83 -2.51
C MET A 307 -11.35 1.11 -3.73
N VAL A 308 -12.67 1.01 -3.82
CA VAL A 308 -13.36 0.34 -4.94
C VAL A 308 -13.11 1.07 -6.25
N GLU A 309 -13.18 2.40 -6.26
CA GLU A 309 -12.87 3.23 -7.42
C GLU A 309 -11.43 3.01 -7.91
N ASN A 310 -10.45 3.00 -7.00
CA ASN A 310 -9.05 2.75 -7.33
C ASN A 310 -8.85 1.33 -7.89
N LEU A 311 -9.48 0.32 -7.30
CA LEU A 311 -9.41 -1.06 -7.79
C LEU A 311 -10.04 -1.20 -9.19
N LEU A 312 -11.21 -0.59 -9.42
CA LEU A 312 -11.89 -0.64 -10.71
C LEU A 312 -11.16 0.16 -11.79
N ALA A 313 -10.69 1.36 -11.48
CA ALA A 313 -10.07 2.24 -12.46
C ALA A 313 -8.65 1.79 -12.83
N ASP A 314 -7.87 1.38 -11.85
CA ASP A 314 -6.44 1.16 -12.05
C ASP A 314 -6.07 -0.32 -12.18
N TRP A 315 -6.82 -1.24 -11.55
CA TRP A 315 -6.46 -2.66 -11.46
C TRP A 315 -7.33 -3.59 -12.28
N ALA A 316 -8.62 -3.30 -12.46
CA ALA A 316 -9.50 -4.12 -13.31
C ALA A 316 -9.01 -4.22 -14.76
N PRO A 317 -8.44 -3.15 -15.40
CA PRO A 317 -7.91 -3.27 -16.75
C PRO A 317 -6.74 -4.25 -16.91
N VAL A 318 -6.04 -4.56 -15.81
CA VAL A 318 -4.84 -5.41 -15.83
C VAL A 318 -5.07 -6.81 -15.24
N LEU A 319 -5.99 -6.96 -14.28
CA LEU A 319 -6.32 -8.25 -13.67
C LEU A 319 -7.62 -8.89 -14.20
N GLY A 320 -8.46 -8.12 -14.89
CA GLY A 320 -9.70 -8.60 -15.49
C GLY A 320 -10.63 -9.29 -14.50
N ASP A 321 -11.17 -10.44 -14.91
CA ASP A 321 -12.21 -11.17 -14.19
C ASP A 321 -11.79 -11.60 -12.77
N LEU A 322 -10.49 -11.88 -12.55
CA LEU A 322 -9.96 -12.28 -11.24
C LEU A 322 -10.22 -11.23 -10.16
N LEU A 323 -10.17 -9.94 -10.53
CA LEU A 323 -10.43 -8.85 -9.61
C LEU A 323 -11.93 -8.56 -9.47
N VAL A 324 -12.69 -8.72 -10.56
CA VAL A 324 -14.13 -8.45 -10.57
C VAL A 324 -14.84 -9.33 -9.55
N GLU A 325 -14.48 -10.61 -9.46
CA GLU A 325 -15.03 -11.53 -8.45
C GLU A 325 -14.77 -11.02 -7.02
N VAL A 326 -13.53 -10.61 -6.72
CA VAL A 326 -13.18 -10.07 -5.39
C VAL A 326 -13.99 -8.82 -5.05
N ILE A 327 -14.15 -7.91 -6.01
CA ILE A 327 -14.91 -6.68 -5.80
C ILE A 327 -16.40 -6.99 -5.61
N LEU A 328 -16.98 -7.89 -6.41
CA LEU A 328 -18.38 -8.27 -6.29
C LEU A 328 -18.68 -8.98 -4.96
N ASP A 329 -17.79 -9.87 -4.51
CA ASP A 329 -17.88 -10.53 -3.21
C ASP A 329 -17.85 -9.50 -2.08
N PHE A 330 -16.92 -8.54 -2.14
CA PHE A 330 -16.82 -7.47 -1.15
C PHE A 330 -18.04 -6.54 -1.16
N VAL A 331 -18.48 -6.11 -2.34
CA VAL A 331 -19.62 -5.20 -2.48
C VAL A 331 -20.90 -5.85 -1.98
N SER A 332 -21.13 -7.12 -2.34
CA SER A 332 -22.33 -7.86 -1.94
C SER A 332 -22.37 -8.17 -0.45
N SER A 333 -21.23 -8.53 0.16
CA SER A 333 -21.18 -8.94 1.57
C SER A 333 -21.08 -7.77 2.56
N GLN A 334 -20.38 -6.69 2.22
CA GLN A 334 -20.07 -5.61 3.16
C GLN A 334 -20.66 -4.25 2.74
N PHE A 335 -20.44 -3.84 1.49
CA PHE A 335 -20.80 -2.48 1.04
C PHE A 335 -22.31 -2.25 0.96
N LEU A 336 -23.06 -3.20 0.38
CA LEU A 336 -24.51 -3.10 0.30
C LEU A 336 -25.18 -3.13 1.68
N PHE A 337 -24.62 -3.89 2.62
CA PHE A 337 -25.09 -3.89 4.00
C PHE A 337 -24.91 -2.51 4.63
N LEU A 338 -23.72 -1.91 4.51
CA LEU A 338 -23.46 -0.55 5.01
C LEU A 338 -24.41 0.49 4.40
N LEU A 339 -24.65 0.44 3.09
CA LEU A 339 -25.61 1.34 2.44
C LEU A 339 -27.03 1.13 2.97
N SER A 340 -27.42 -0.11 3.23
CA SER A 340 -28.73 -0.43 3.79
C SER A 340 -28.90 0.08 5.22
N SER A 341 -27.87 -0.02 6.07
CA SER A 341 -27.90 0.49 7.44
C SER A 341 -27.92 2.02 7.48
N LEU A 342 -27.18 2.68 6.58
CA LEU A 342 -27.19 4.14 6.46
C LEU A 342 -28.52 4.68 5.92
N ARG A 343 -29.27 3.92 5.12
CA ARG A 343 -30.59 4.33 4.65
C ARG A 343 -31.63 4.36 5.77
N GLN A 344 -31.45 3.53 6.81
CA GLN A 344 -32.31 3.53 7.99
C GLN A 344 -32.02 4.72 8.92
N THR A 345 -30.90 5.41 8.71
CA THR A 345 -30.52 6.64 9.41
C THR A 345 -30.88 7.84 8.54
N GLN A 346 -32.03 8.48 8.76
CA GLN A 346 -32.47 9.69 8.02
C GLN A 346 -31.47 10.89 8.18
N PRO A 347 -31.48 11.89 7.28
CA PRO A 347 -30.27 12.46 6.70
C PRO A 347 -29.65 13.58 7.55
N LEU A 348 -28.40 13.41 7.96
CA LEU A 348 -27.56 14.51 8.48
C LEU A 348 -26.20 14.64 7.76
N THR A 349 -25.95 13.89 6.68
CA THR A 349 -24.58 13.68 6.17
C THR A 349 -24.22 14.38 4.86
N THR A 350 -24.98 15.37 4.39
CA THR A 350 -24.59 16.11 3.17
C THR A 350 -23.64 17.30 3.39
N SER A 351 -23.36 17.74 4.61
CA SER A 351 -22.59 18.99 4.83
C SER A 351 -21.16 18.85 5.36
N VAL A 352 -20.67 17.65 5.69
CA VAL A 352 -19.38 17.50 6.41
C VAL A 352 -18.21 17.03 5.53
N PHE A 353 -18.47 16.58 4.30
CA PHE A 353 -17.43 16.04 3.40
C PHE A 353 -17.44 16.66 1.98
N ARG A 354 -18.05 17.84 1.83
CA ARG A 354 -18.09 18.60 0.56
C ARG A 354 -17.50 20.02 0.65
N SER A 355 -16.92 20.40 1.78
CA SER A 355 -16.02 21.55 1.87
C SER A 355 -14.62 21.05 1.65
#